data_AF-D3HTN7-F1
#
_entry.id   AF-D3HTN7-F1
#
_cell.length_a   1.000
_cell.length_b   1.000
_cell.length_c   1.000
_cell.angle_alpha   90.00
_cell.angle_beta   90.00
_cell.angle_gamma   90.00
#
_symmetry.space_group_name_H-M   'P 1'
#
loop_
_entity.id
_entity.type
_entity.pdbx_description
1 polymer ?
#
loop_
_entity_poly.entity_id
_entity_poly.type
_entity_poly.pdbx_seq_one_letter_code
_entity_poly.pdbx_strand_id
1 'polypeptide(L)'
;MNKLLGLISLALINSSVLYLIYWYVYIASFVKLDNIFNVPYEPSGMQLFFYFISLPFFIVTALLSLFHSYYFELRKSLCTGIFIIWLAYFILILCIDFIVHFSAGNNFLYYGTLSISCVAVAYLIYSTYCQFHQIRKSTRKK
;
A
#
# COMPACT_ATOMS: atom_id res chain seq x y z
N MET A 1 -7.50 28.89 1.27
CA MET A 1 -6.42 28.10 1.92
C MET A 1 -6.75 26.61 2.04
N ASN A 2 -7.95 26.21 2.47
CA ASN A 2 -8.29 24.81 2.74
C ASN A 2 -8.12 23.85 1.54
N LYS A 3 -8.35 24.30 0.30
CA LYS A 3 -8.24 23.43 -0.90
C LYS A 3 -6.82 22.95 -1.19
N LEU A 4 -5.85 23.86 -1.13
CA LEU A 4 -4.45 23.53 -1.39
C LEU A 4 -3.93 22.57 -0.32
N LEU A 5 -4.26 22.82 0.96
CA LEU A 5 -3.94 21.94 2.08
C LEU A 5 -4.58 20.55 1.94
N GLY A 6 -5.82 20.47 1.47
CA GLY A 6 -6.48 19.20 1.17
C GLY A 6 -5.77 18.42 0.06
N LEU A 7 -5.41 19.09 -1.03
CA LEU A 7 -4.67 18.44 -2.12
C LEU A 7 -3.26 17.99 -1.70
N ILE A 8 -2.54 18.82 -0.93
CA ILE A 8 -1.21 18.49 -0.41
C ILE A 8 -1.30 17.28 0.53
N SER A 9 -2.22 17.30 1.49
CA SER A 9 -2.37 16.17 2.43
C SER A 9 -2.80 14.88 1.72
N LEU A 10 -3.71 14.97 0.74
CA LEU A 10 -4.09 13.83 -0.08
C LEU A 10 -2.90 13.27 -0.88
N ALA A 11 -2.09 14.14 -1.49
CA ALA A 11 -0.89 13.73 -2.21
C ALA A 11 0.12 13.06 -1.28
N LEU A 12 0.37 13.63 -0.10
CA LEU A 12 1.28 13.05 0.89
C LEU A 12 0.83 11.66 1.34
N ILE A 13 -0.46 11.49 1.67
CA ILE A 13 -1.00 10.19 2.09
C ILE A 13 -0.81 9.15 0.98
N ASN A 14 -1.23 9.45 -0.25
CA ASN A 14 -1.15 8.49 -1.35
C ASN A 14 0.30 8.17 -1.72
N SER A 15 1.20 9.16 -1.75
CA SER A 15 2.62 8.95 -1.98
C SER A 15 3.25 8.06 -0.90
N SER A 16 2.87 8.23 0.36
CA SER A 16 3.33 7.35 1.45
C SER A 16 2.86 5.91 1.27
N VAL A 17 1.60 5.69 0.88
CA VAL A 17 1.11 4.32 0.61
C VAL A 17 1.81 3.72 -0.61
N LEU A 18 2.00 4.48 -1.68
CA LEU A 18 2.75 4.02 -2.86
C LEU A 18 4.19 3.67 -2.52
N TYR A 19 4.84 4.46 -1.67
CA TYR A 19 6.20 4.17 -1.19
C TYR A 19 6.26 2.87 -0.40
N LEU A 20 5.27 2.62 0.48
CA LEU A 20 5.17 1.34 1.19
C LEU A 20 4.97 0.19 0.19
N ILE A 21 4.04 0.31 -0.77
CA ILE A 21 3.82 -0.71 -1.81
C ILE A 21 5.11 -0.98 -2.60
N TYR A 22 5.84 0.07 -2.99
CA TYR A 22 7.13 -0.07 -3.66
C TYR A 22 8.12 -0.91 -2.85
N TRP A 23 8.23 -0.66 -1.55
CA TRP A 23 9.10 -1.45 -0.69
C TRP A 23 8.71 -2.92 -0.62
N TYR A 24 7.41 -3.24 -0.61
CA TYR A 24 6.95 -4.62 -0.64
C TYR A 24 7.36 -5.33 -1.93
N VAL A 25 7.18 -4.68 -3.09
CA VAL A 25 7.62 -5.22 -4.39
C VAL A 25 9.14 -5.38 -4.43
N TYR A 26 9.87 -4.39 -3.94
CA TYR A 26 11.32 -4.42 -3.88
C TYR A 26 11.82 -5.60 -3.04
N ILE A 27 11.22 -5.81 -1.86
CA ILE A 27 11.58 -6.90 -0.96
C ILE A 27 11.23 -8.26 -1.54
N ALA A 28 10.06 -8.39 -2.17
CA ALA A 28 9.69 -9.61 -2.88
C ALA A 28 10.60 -9.90 -4.08
N SER A 29 11.25 -8.89 -4.66
CA SER A 29 12.16 -9.09 -5.79
C SER A 29 13.46 -9.80 -5.37
N PHE A 30 13.91 -9.63 -4.11
CA PHE A 30 15.09 -10.34 -3.61
C PHE A 30 14.94 -11.87 -3.54
N VAL A 31 13.72 -12.41 -3.51
CA VAL A 31 13.50 -13.87 -3.47
C VAL A 31 13.41 -14.53 -4.84
N LYS A 32 13.44 -13.75 -5.93
CA LYS A 32 13.29 -14.25 -7.28
C LYS A 32 14.51 -13.90 -8.12
N LEU A 33 15.24 -14.92 -8.56
CA LEU A 33 16.42 -14.79 -9.43
C LEU A 33 16.10 -13.99 -10.70
N ASP A 34 15.04 -14.37 -11.41
CA ASP A 34 14.62 -13.72 -12.66
C ASP A 34 13.45 -12.74 -12.40
N ASN A 35 13.65 -11.76 -11.54
CA ASN A 35 12.64 -10.74 -11.28
C ASN A 35 12.63 -9.65 -12.37
N ILE A 36 11.45 -9.08 -12.63
CA ILE A 36 11.23 -8.06 -13.67
C ILE A 36 12.07 -6.79 -13.45
N PHE A 37 12.48 -6.53 -12.21
CA PHE A 37 13.23 -5.33 -11.82
C PHE A 37 14.75 -5.54 -11.80
N ASN A 38 15.25 -6.73 -12.17
CA ASN A 38 16.67 -7.11 -12.13
C ASN A 38 17.35 -6.83 -10.77
N VAL A 39 16.61 -6.94 -9.67
CA VAL A 39 17.16 -6.83 -8.30
C VAL A 39 18.01 -8.08 -8.02
N PRO A 40 19.22 -7.95 -7.46
CA PRO A 40 20.04 -9.12 -7.14
C PRO A 40 19.32 -10.03 -6.13
N TYR A 41 19.41 -11.35 -6.36
CA TYR A 41 18.82 -12.33 -5.47
C TYR A 41 19.57 -12.35 -4.13
N GLU A 42 18.83 -12.17 -3.03
CA GLU A 42 19.37 -12.20 -1.67
C GLU A 42 18.37 -12.87 -0.71
N PRO A 43 18.55 -14.16 -0.38
CA PRO A 43 17.64 -14.90 0.49
C PRO A 43 17.93 -14.59 1.96
N SER A 44 17.66 -13.37 2.40
CA SER A 44 17.98 -12.92 3.77
C SER A 44 16.91 -13.28 4.82
N GLY A 45 15.78 -13.86 4.42
CA GLY A 45 14.68 -14.20 5.35
C GLY A 45 14.03 -13.00 6.05
N MET A 46 14.51 -11.77 5.80
CA MET A 46 14.06 -10.54 6.47
C MET A 46 12.68 -10.06 6.02
N GLN A 47 12.00 -10.78 5.13
CA GLN A 47 10.67 -10.43 4.64
C GLN A 47 9.67 -10.36 5.79
N LEU A 48 9.53 -11.40 6.60
CA LEU A 48 8.55 -11.41 7.70
C LEU A 48 8.77 -10.23 8.66
N PHE A 49 10.03 -9.93 8.97
CA PHE A 49 10.43 -8.80 9.81
C PHE A 49 10.01 -7.46 9.21
N PHE A 50 10.26 -7.25 7.91
CA PHE A 50 9.82 -6.03 7.23
C PHE A 50 8.30 -5.89 7.22
N TYR A 51 7.57 -6.98 6.95
CA TYR A 51 6.11 -6.97 6.89
C TYR A 51 5.51 -6.62 8.26
N PHE A 52 6.12 -7.08 9.35
CA PHE A 52 5.72 -6.70 10.70
C PHE A 52 6.05 -5.23 11.01
N ILE A 53 7.27 -4.76 10.69
CA ILE A 53 7.69 -3.37 10.91
C ILE A 53 6.91 -2.38 10.08
N SER A 54 6.40 -2.78 8.92
CA SER A 54 5.59 -1.91 8.06
C SER A 54 4.23 -1.55 8.69
N LEU A 55 3.70 -2.39 9.61
CA LEU A 55 2.39 -2.20 10.23
C LEU A 55 2.22 -0.81 10.88
N PRO A 56 3.12 -0.33 11.76
CA PRO A 56 3.00 1.01 12.32
C PRO A 56 2.94 2.10 11.24
N PHE A 57 3.67 1.96 10.13
CA PHE A 57 3.61 2.93 9.03
C PHE A 57 2.24 2.90 8.32
N PHE A 58 1.68 1.71 8.08
CA PHE A 58 0.32 1.59 7.54
C PHE A 58 -0.73 2.15 8.49
N ILE A 59 -0.62 1.90 9.80
CA ILE A 59 -1.53 2.45 10.82
C ILE A 59 -1.45 3.98 10.82
N VAL A 60 -0.25 4.55 10.88
CA VAL A 60 -0.05 6.01 10.86
C VAL A 60 -0.65 6.60 9.59
N THR A 61 -0.43 5.97 8.43
CA THR A 61 -0.96 6.46 7.15
C THR A 61 -2.48 6.34 7.07
N ALA A 62 -3.07 5.28 7.61
CA ALA A 62 -4.51 5.09 7.71
C ALA A 62 -5.16 6.13 8.65
N LEU A 63 -4.53 6.41 9.80
CA LEU A 63 -4.97 7.46 10.71
C LEU A 63 -4.90 8.85 10.08
N LEU A 64 -3.81 9.17 9.37
CA LEU A 64 -3.69 10.41 8.61
C LEU A 64 -4.78 10.51 7.54
N SER A 65 -5.09 9.41 6.84
CA SER A 65 -6.22 9.35 5.90
C SER A 65 -7.57 9.57 6.57
N LEU A 66 -7.76 9.04 7.78
CA LEU A 66 -8.97 9.24 8.56
C LEU A 66 -9.13 10.70 8.97
N PHE A 67 -8.10 11.32 9.54
CA PHE A 67 -8.11 12.73 9.92
C PHE A 67 -8.32 13.64 8.72
N HIS A 68 -7.65 13.37 7.60
CA HIS A 68 -7.86 14.06 6.34
C HIS A 68 -9.33 13.97 5.88
N SER A 69 -9.91 12.77 5.93
CA SER A 69 -11.30 12.57 5.52
C SER A 69 -12.29 13.28 6.45
N TYR A 70 -12.04 13.32 7.76
CA TYR A 70 -12.87 14.06 8.71
C TYR A 70 -12.77 15.57 8.50
N TYR A 71 -11.55 16.11 8.34
CA TYR A 71 -11.33 17.55 8.22
C TYR A 71 -11.93 18.14 6.93
N PHE A 72 -11.94 17.37 5.84
CA PHE A 72 -12.45 17.80 4.53
C PHE A 72 -13.83 17.20 4.17
N GLU A 73 -14.49 16.50 5.09
CA GLU A 73 -15.78 15.81 4.88
C GLU A 73 -15.77 14.86 3.66
N LEU A 74 -14.69 14.10 3.51
CA LEU A 74 -14.48 13.18 2.38
C LEU A 74 -14.92 11.76 2.73
N ARG A 75 -15.04 10.92 1.69
CA ARG A 75 -15.22 9.48 1.87
C ARG A 75 -14.06 8.87 2.64
N LYS A 76 -14.37 8.16 3.72
CA LYS A 76 -13.42 7.45 4.61
C LYS A 76 -12.90 6.13 4.02
N SER A 77 -13.25 5.80 2.77
CA SER A 77 -12.88 4.53 2.14
C SER A 77 -11.38 4.31 2.07
N LEU A 78 -10.59 5.37 1.86
CA LEU A 78 -9.13 5.29 1.73
C LEU A 78 -8.48 4.70 3.00
N CYS A 79 -8.93 5.07 4.19
CA CYS A 79 -8.43 4.52 5.46
C CYS A 79 -8.62 2.99 5.52
N THR A 80 -9.84 2.51 5.24
CA THR A 80 -10.14 1.08 5.20
C THR A 80 -9.33 0.37 4.12
N GLY A 81 -9.17 0.99 2.95
CA GLY A 81 -8.37 0.44 1.85
C GLY A 81 -6.90 0.27 2.21
N ILE A 82 -6.29 1.26 2.88
CA ILE A 82 -4.90 1.19 3.36
C ILE A 82 -4.71 -0.01 4.30
N PHE A 83 -5.65 -0.22 5.22
CA PHE A 83 -5.60 -1.37 6.13
C PHE A 83 -5.76 -2.71 5.41
N ILE A 84 -6.69 -2.80 4.43
CA ILE A 84 -6.90 -4.00 3.62
C ILE A 84 -5.65 -4.34 2.79
N ILE A 85 -4.96 -3.33 2.22
CA ILE A 85 -3.71 -3.54 1.46
C ILE A 85 -2.65 -4.18 2.35
N TRP A 86 -2.43 -3.64 3.56
CA TRP A 86 -1.50 -4.24 4.51
C TRP A 86 -1.89 -5.67 4.88
N LEU A 87 -3.18 -5.88 5.21
CA LEU A 87 -3.70 -7.19 5.59
C LEU A 87 -3.50 -8.23 4.48
N ALA A 88 -3.70 -7.85 3.21
CA ALA A 88 -3.49 -8.72 2.07
C ALA A 88 -2.03 -9.20 1.98
N TYR A 89 -1.06 -8.29 2.14
CA TYR A 89 0.35 -8.68 2.17
C TYR A 89 0.69 -9.54 3.39
N PHE A 90 0.12 -9.23 4.55
CA PHE A 90 0.33 -10.00 5.77
C PHE A 90 -0.21 -11.43 5.67
N ILE A 91 -1.41 -11.61 5.09
CA ILE A 91 -1.97 -12.93 4.84
C ILE A 91 -1.11 -13.71 3.83
N LEU A 92 -0.64 -13.05 2.76
CA LEU A 92 0.22 -13.70 1.77
C LEU A 92 1.49 -14.28 2.42
N ILE A 93 2.16 -13.49 3.27
CA ILE A 93 3.41 -13.96 3.89
C ILE A 93 3.17 -15.05 4.92
N LEU A 94 2.09 -14.97 5.72
CA LEU A 94 1.71 -16.05 6.64
C LEU A 94 1.35 -17.34 5.90
N CYS A 95 0.65 -17.23 4.78
CA CYS A 95 0.30 -18.36 3.94
C CYS A 95 1.57 -19.08 3.43
N ILE A 96 2.57 -18.32 3.02
CA ILE A 96 3.84 -18.85 2.52
C ILE A 96 4.66 -19.45 3.66
N ASP A 97 4.78 -18.77 4.80
CA ASP A 97 5.47 -19.29 5.99
C ASP A 97 4.87 -20.61 6.49
N PHE A 98 3.54 -20.74 6.44
CA PHE A 98 2.83 -21.96 6.83
C PHE A 98 2.95 -23.10 5.81
N ILE A 99 3.07 -22.79 4.51
CA ILE A 99 3.04 -23.77 3.41
C ILE A 99 4.46 -24.21 2.98
N VAL A 100 5.51 -23.45 3.29
CA VAL A 100 6.80 -23.62 2.61
C VAL A 100 7.83 -24.39 3.45
N HIS A 101 7.86 -25.70 3.18
CA HIS A 101 9.10 -26.49 3.11
C HIS A 101 9.54 -26.72 1.64
N PHE A 102 8.99 -25.99 0.66
CA PHE A 102 9.19 -26.23 -0.78
C PHE A 102 9.68 -25.02 -1.57
N SER A 103 10.63 -25.25 -2.49
CA SER A 103 11.20 -24.29 -3.46
C SER A 103 10.16 -23.44 -4.24
N ALA A 104 8.91 -23.88 -4.34
CA ALA A 104 7.82 -23.15 -5.02
C ALA A 104 7.33 -21.88 -4.26
N GLY A 105 7.63 -21.75 -2.97
CA GLY A 105 7.18 -20.63 -2.13
C GLY A 105 7.60 -19.26 -2.62
N ASN A 106 8.83 -19.14 -3.13
CA ASN A 106 9.41 -17.85 -3.56
C ASN A 106 8.69 -17.28 -4.79
N ASN A 107 8.28 -18.14 -5.73
CA ASN A 107 7.51 -17.71 -6.90
C ASN A 107 6.12 -17.20 -6.49
N PHE A 108 5.47 -17.91 -5.55
CA PHE A 108 4.16 -17.50 -5.05
C PHE A 108 4.23 -16.17 -4.29
N LEU A 109 5.28 -15.97 -3.49
CA LEU A 109 5.55 -14.70 -2.81
C LEU A 109 5.70 -13.55 -3.80
N TYR A 110 6.53 -13.74 -4.82
CA TYR A 110 6.83 -12.72 -5.80
C TYR A 110 5.59 -12.31 -6.62
N TYR A 111 4.94 -13.29 -7.28
CA TYR A 111 3.78 -12.99 -8.12
C TYR A 111 2.55 -12.59 -7.32
N GLY A 112 2.36 -13.16 -6.12
CA GLY A 112 1.33 -12.74 -5.18
C GLY A 112 1.51 -11.29 -4.76
N THR A 113 2.73 -10.89 -4.39
CA THR A 113 3.05 -9.50 -4.01
C THR A 113 2.75 -8.56 -5.18
N LEU A 114 3.22 -8.87 -6.39
CA LEU A 114 2.94 -8.07 -7.58
C LEU A 114 1.44 -7.92 -7.86
N SER A 115 0.68 -9.01 -7.76
CA SER A 115 -0.78 -8.99 -7.97
C SER A 115 -1.47 -8.07 -6.96
N ILE A 116 -1.12 -8.19 -5.67
CA ILE A 116 -1.65 -7.31 -4.61
C ILE A 116 -1.26 -5.86 -4.89
N SER A 117 0.00 -5.60 -5.27
CA SER A 117 0.48 -4.25 -5.59
C SER A 117 -0.29 -3.62 -6.76
N CYS A 118 -0.55 -4.36 -7.83
CA CYS A 118 -1.32 -3.89 -8.97
C CYS A 118 -2.74 -3.49 -8.57
N VAL A 119 -3.44 -4.34 -7.82
CA VAL A 119 -4.80 -4.05 -7.33
C VAL A 119 -4.79 -2.86 -6.37
N ALA A 120 -3.81 -2.78 -5.48
CA ALA A 120 -3.64 -1.68 -4.53
C ALA A 120 -3.42 -0.33 -5.24
N VAL A 121 -2.56 -0.29 -6.27
CA VAL A 121 -2.32 0.92 -7.07
C VAL A 121 -3.59 1.35 -7.82
N ALA A 122 -4.30 0.41 -8.46
CA ALA A 122 -5.56 0.73 -9.14
C ALA A 122 -6.60 1.30 -8.17
N TYR A 123 -6.71 0.71 -6.97
CA TYR A 123 -7.57 1.21 -5.91
C TYR A 123 -7.18 2.62 -5.44
N LEU A 124 -5.88 2.88 -5.22
CA LEU A 124 -5.38 4.20 -4.83
C LEU A 124 -5.69 5.26 -5.89
N ILE A 125 -5.48 4.96 -7.17
CA ILE A 125 -5.80 5.88 -8.27
C ILE A 125 -7.29 6.21 -8.26
N TYR A 126 -8.15 5.20 -8.16
CA TYR A 126 -9.60 5.39 -8.11
C TYR A 126 -10.04 6.21 -6.90
N SER A 127 -9.54 5.88 -5.71
CA SER A 127 -9.86 6.58 -4.46
C SER A 127 -9.39 8.04 -4.49
N THR A 128 -8.17 8.27 -4.98
CA THR A 128 -7.59 9.61 -5.16
C THR A 128 -8.44 10.44 -6.11
N TYR A 129 -8.86 9.87 -7.25
CA TYR A 129 -9.73 10.55 -8.20
C TYR A 129 -11.07 10.97 -7.54
N CYS A 130 -11.68 10.08 -6.77
CA CYS A 130 -12.92 10.37 -6.05
C CYS A 130 -12.76 11.50 -5.04
N GLN A 131 -11.71 11.45 -4.21
CA GLN A 131 -11.45 12.45 -3.18
C GLN A 131 -11.03 13.80 -3.78
N PHE A 132 -10.21 13.79 -4.84
CA PHE A 132 -9.85 14.99 -5.60
C PHE A 132 -11.08 15.71 -6.14
N HIS A 133 -12.01 14.96 -6.74
CA HIS A 133 -13.23 15.52 -7.27
C HIS A 133 -14.16 16.07 -6.18
N GLN A 134 -14.21 15.44 -4.99
CA GLN A 134 -14.95 15.94 -3.83
C GLN A 134 -14.35 17.26 -3.29
N ILE A 135 -13.03 17.32 -3.11
CA ILE A 135 -12.31 18.54 -2.68
C ILE A 135 -12.61 19.69 -3.65
N ARG A 136 -12.65 19.40 -4.96
CA ARG A 136 -12.96 20.40 -6.00
C ARG A 136 -14.44 20.83 -6.01
N LYS A 137 -15.38 19.93 -5.72
CA LYS A 137 -16.83 20.23 -5.69
C LYS A 137 -17.29 20.93 -4.41
N SER A 138 -16.72 20.57 -3.26
CA SER A 138 -16.98 21.21 -1.96
C SER A 138 -16.79 22.73 -2.02
N THR A 139 -15.89 23.20 -2.90
CA THR A 139 -15.61 24.63 -3.11
C THR A 139 -16.67 25.40 -3.91
N ARG A 140 -17.62 24.75 -4.59
CA ARG A 140 -18.68 25.45 -5.37
C ARG A 140 -19.94 25.77 -4.56
N LYS A 141 -20.04 25.28 -3.33
CA LYS A 141 -21.21 25.46 -2.45
C LYS A 141 -21.04 26.58 -1.41
N LYS A 142 -19.96 27.36 -1.49
CA LYS A 142 -19.75 28.59 -0.73
C LYS A 142 -19.66 29.74 -1.72
#